data_AF-A0AAU2J953-F1
#
_entry.id   AF-A0AAU2J953-F1
#
_cell.length_a   1.000
_cell.length_b   1.000
_cell.length_c   1.000
_cell.angle_alpha   90.00
_cell.angle_beta   90.00
_cell.angle_gamma   90.00
#
_symmetry.space_group_name_H-M   'P 1'
#
loop_
_entity.id
_entity.type
_entity.pdbx_description
1 polymer ?
#
loop_
_entity_poly.entity_id
_entity_poly.type
_entity_poly.pdbx_seq_one_letter_code
_entity_poly.pdbx_strand_id
1 'polypeptide(L)'
;MLKAQQTQLTTRMNKLRDKVTAAVQQRGYADHKGSQYIDLPFPIPVGDSEYVRIKRERRVSIVADLEAAERLTKARGPQIYHRAFPPVPTLDADELYVLLQEGELTEEDMDQIMVQKETWAFRGLTT
;
A
#
# COMPACT_ATOMS: atom_id res chain seq x y z
N MET A 1 11.85 24.29 2.75
CA MET A 1 10.87 24.80 3.75
C MET A 1 9.57 23.97 3.76
N LEU A 2 8.87 23.80 2.63
CA LEU A 2 7.59 23.05 2.58
C LEU A 2 7.69 21.58 3.01
N LYS A 3 8.75 20.84 2.59
CA LYS A 3 8.96 19.45 3.05
C LYS A 3 9.14 19.31 4.56
N ALA A 4 9.82 20.27 5.18
CA ALA A 4 10.01 20.29 6.63
C ALA A 4 8.68 20.57 7.34
N GLN A 5 7.90 21.53 6.84
CA GLN A 5 6.55 21.81 7.34
C GLN A 5 5.61 20.61 7.18
N GLN A 6 5.61 19.95 6.03
CA GLN A 6 4.85 18.72 5.80
C GLN A 6 5.24 17.64 6.80
N THR A 7 6.54 17.41 7.00
CA THR A 7 7.03 16.43 7.98
C THR A 7 6.57 16.77 9.40
N GLN A 8 6.63 18.04 9.79
CA GLN A 8 6.18 18.49 11.10
C GLN A 8 4.66 18.33 11.29
N LEU A 9 3.87 18.68 10.28
CA LEU A 9 2.42 18.51 10.28
C LEU A 9 2.03 17.03 10.34
N THR A 10 2.65 16.17 9.53
CA THR A 10 2.45 14.72 9.57
C THR A 10 2.82 14.15 10.94
N THR A 11 3.95 14.59 11.52
CA THR A 11 4.37 14.15 12.85
C THR A 11 3.36 14.56 13.93
N ARG A 12 2.88 15.81 13.89
CA ARG A 12 1.87 16.31 14.83
C ARG A 12 0.55 15.57 14.68
N MET A 13 0.10 15.37 13.44
CA MET A 13 -1.11 14.61 13.13
C MET A 13 -1.03 13.18 13.68
N ASN A 14 0.09 12.48 13.45
CA ASN A 14 0.30 11.12 13.96
C ASN A 14 0.23 11.08 15.49
N LYS A 15 0.92 12.02 16.18
CA LYS A 15 0.86 12.13 17.65
C LYS A 15 -0.56 12.35 18.16
N LEU A 16 -1.36 13.20 17.50
CA LEU A 16 -2.75 13.44 17.88
C LEU A 16 -3.62 12.20 17.65
N ARG A 17 -3.47 11.54 16.51
CA ARG A 17 -4.16 10.28 16.19
C ARG A 17 -3.86 9.20 17.23
N ASP A 18 -2.61 9.05 17.64
CA ASP A 18 -2.21 8.03 18.60
C ASP A 18 -2.79 8.31 20.00
N LYS A 19 -2.83 9.59 20.42
CA LYS A 19 -3.52 10.01 21.66
C LYS A 19 -5.02 9.70 21.63
N VAL A 20 -5.69 10.03 20.54
CA VAL A 20 -7.13 9.73 20.36
C VAL A 20 -7.36 8.21 20.36
N THR A 21 -6.49 7.45 19.69
CA THR A 21 -6.56 5.98 19.67
C THR A 21 -6.46 5.40 21.07
N ALA A 22 -5.50 5.85 21.87
CA ALA A 22 -5.34 5.41 23.25
C ALA A 22 -6.57 5.76 24.11
N ALA A 23 -7.16 6.95 23.92
CA ALA A 23 -8.37 7.36 24.63
C ALA A 23 -9.57 6.45 24.28
N VAL A 24 -9.77 6.14 23.00
CA VAL A 24 -10.83 5.22 22.53
C VAL A 24 -10.62 3.81 23.10
N GLN A 25 -9.38 3.33 23.16
CA GLN A 25 -9.07 2.00 23.72
C GLN A 25 -9.30 1.91 25.23
N GLN A 26 -8.97 2.96 25.98
CA GLN A 26 -9.02 2.96 27.45
C GLN A 26 -10.42 3.26 28.00
N ARG A 27 -11.18 4.14 27.32
CA ARG A 27 -12.44 4.70 27.85
C ARG A 27 -13.64 4.47 26.94
N GLY A 28 -13.40 3.97 25.73
CA GLY A 28 -14.45 3.68 24.79
C GLY A 28 -15.14 2.33 25.05
N TYR A 29 -16.12 2.02 24.21
CA TYR A 29 -16.83 0.76 24.20
C TYR A 29 -16.75 0.11 22.83
N ALA A 30 -16.84 -1.22 22.79
CA ALA A 30 -16.82 -1.99 21.56
C ALA A 30 -18.24 -2.32 21.08
N ASP A 31 -18.44 -2.36 19.77
CA ASP A 31 -19.61 -3.00 19.17
C ASP A 31 -19.41 -4.50 18.97
N HIS A 32 -20.47 -5.19 18.57
CA HIS A 32 -20.46 -6.63 18.27
C HIS A 32 -19.53 -7.02 17.10
N LYS A 33 -19.07 -6.06 16.28
CA LYS A 33 -18.12 -6.28 15.17
C LYS A 33 -16.68 -6.02 15.60
N GLY A 34 -16.46 -5.56 16.83
CA GLY A 34 -15.16 -5.23 17.41
C GLY A 34 -14.64 -3.84 17.05
N SER A 35 -15.45 -2.96 16.44
CA SER A 35 -15.10 -1.55 16.33
C SER A 35 -15.29 -0.88 17.69
N GLN A 36 -14.44 0.10 18.01
CA GLN A 36 -14.50 0.83 19.28
C GLN A 36 -14.99 2.26 19.06
N TYR A 37 -15.67 2.80 20.06
CA TYR A 37 -16.19 4.15 20.02
C TYR A 37 -15.97 4.86 21.35
N ILE A 38 -15.80 6.17 21.29
CA ILE A 38 -15.88 7.04 22.47
C ILE A 38 -16.81 8.19 22.14
N ASP A 39 -17.75 8.46 23.04
CA ASP A 39 -18.66 9.59 22.89
C ASP A 39 -17.97 10.85 23.43
N LEU A 40 -18.14 11.96 22.73
CA LEU A 40 -17.52 13.22 23.12
C LEU A 40 -18.40 13.92 24.16
N PRO A 41 -17.80 14.51 25.21
CA PRO A 41 -18.57 15.18 26.26
C PRO A 41 -19.35 16.41 25.75
N PHE A 42 -18.94 16.95 24.60
CA PHE A 42 -19.62 18.02 23.89
C PHE A 42 -19.35 17.86 22.38
N PRO A 43 -20.28 18.30 21.50
CA PRO A 43 -20.06 18.32 20.07
C PRO A 43 -18.86 19.20 19.69
N ILE A 44 -18.03 18.74 18.75
CA ILE A 44 -16.90 19.51 18.21
C ILE A 44 -17.21 19.90 16.76
N PRO A 45 -17.29 21.20 16.42
CA PRO A 45 -17.56 21.64 15.05
C PRO A 45 -16.38 21.34 14.12
N VAL A 46 -16.70 20.77 12.95
CA VAL A 46 -15.77 20.41 11.87
C VAL A 46 -16.41 20.76 10.53
N GLY A 47 -16.05 21.92 9.98
CA GLY A 47 -16.70 22.47 8.77
C GLY A 47 -18.17 22.76 9.03
N ASP A 48 -19.05 22.22 8.17
CA ASP A 48 -20.51 22.37 8.27
C ASP A 48 -21.19 21.27 9.10
N SER A 49 -20.43 20.55 9.94
CA SER A 49 -20.93 19.42 10.72
C SER A 49 -20.30 19.39 12.11
N GLU A 50 -20.81 18.54 13.00
CA GLU A 50 -20.26 18.37 14.35
C GLU A 50 -19.92 16.90 14.62
N TYR A 51 -18.81 16.69 15.31
CA TYR A 51 -18.42 15.39 15.82
C TYR A 51 -18.97 15.24 17.23
N VAL A 52 -19.84 14.24 17.41
CA VAL A 52 -20.40 13.86 18.72
C VAL A 52 -19.77 12.59 19.28
N ARG A 53 -19.06 11.82 18.44
CA ARG A 53 -18.34 10.61 18.81
C ARG A 53 -17.15 10.36 17.90
N ILE A 54 -16.19 9.57 18.37
CA ILE A 54 -15.07 9.09 17.57
C ILE A 54 -15.16 7.57 17.45
N LYS A 55 -15.11 7.06 16.21
CA LYS A 55 -15.08 5.63 15.89
C LYS A 55 -13.66 5.20 15.53
N ARG A 56 -13.14 4.19 16.23
CA ARG A 56 -12.00 3.36 15.80
C ARG A 56 -12.55 2.10 15.13
N GLU A 57 -12.65 2.17 13.82
CA GLU A 57 -13.22 1.09 13.02
C GLU A 57 -12.28 -0.12 12.97
N ARG A 58 -12.82 -1.32 13.24
CA ARG A 58 -12.10 -2.56 13.03
C ARG A 58 -12.20 -2.95 11.57
N ARG A 59 -11.05 -3.03 10.89
CA ARG A 59 -10.93 -3.58 9.53
C ARG A 59 -10.12 -4.86 9.60
N VAL A 60 -10.70 -5.94 9.09
CA VAL A 60 -10.02 -7.23 8.94
C VAL A 60 -9.87 -7.48 7.46
N SER A 61 -8.63 -7.44 6.98
CA SER A 61 -8.30 -7.83 5.60
C SER A 61 -7.86 -9.29 5.62
N ILE A 62 -8.55 -10.13 4.87
CA ILE A 62 -8.11 -11.51 4.63
C ILE A 62 -7.15 -11.43 3.45
N VAL A 63 -5.87 -11.69 3.71
CA VAL A 63 -4.82 -11.74 2.68
C VAL A 63 -4.32 -13.17 2.62
N ALA A 64 -4.09 -13.68 1.41
CA ALA A 64 -3.47 -14.98 1.24
C ALA A 64 -2.03 -14.95 1.76
N ASP A 65 -1.69 -15.88 2.64
CA ASP A 65 -0.31 -16.16 3.00
C ASP A 65 0.36 -16.87 1.81
N LEU A 66 1.21 -16.13 1.10
CA LEU A 66 1.85 -16.61 -0.13
C LEU A 66 2.75 -17.81 0.14
N GLU A 67 3.51 -17.82 1.23
CA GLU A 67 4.41 -18.92 1.58
C GLU A 67 3.61 -20.18 1.94
N ALA A 68 2.55 -20.03 2.73
CA ALA A 68 1.67 -21.13 3.06
C ALA A 68 0.94 -21.66 1.81
N ALA A 69 0.46 -20.76 0.95
CA ALA A 69 -0.19 -21.12 -0.30
C ALA A 69 0.77 -21.89 -1.22
N GLU A 70 1.99 -21.39 -1.43
CA GLU A 70 2.99 -22.02 -2.29
C GLU A 70 3.39 -23.41 -1.78
N ARG A 71 3.65 -23.54 -0.47
CA ARG A 71 3.98 -24.83 0.16
C ARG A 71 2.84 -25.83 0.03
N LEU A 72 1.60 -25.43 0.28
CA LEU A 72 0.43 -26.31 0.23
C LEU A 72 0.09 -26.73 -1.20
N THR A 73 0.20 -25.82 -2.17
CA THR A 73 -0.11 -26.13 -3.57
C THR A 73 0.97 -27.00 -4.22
N LYS A 74 2.27 -26.74 -3.94
CA LYS A 74 3.38 -27.62 -4.36
C LYS A 74 3.21 -29.04 -3.81
N ALA A 75 2.86 -29.18 -2.54
CA ALA A 75 2.65 -30.49 -1.91
C ALA A 75 1.46 -31.28 -2.47
N ARG A 76 0.45 -30.59 -3.04
CA ARG A 76 -0.75 -31.22 -3.62
C ARG A 76 -0.60 -31.59 -5.09
N GLY A 77 0.52 -31.20 -5.72
CA GLY A 77 0.88 -31.62 -7.07
C GLY A 77 0.96 -30.46 -8.08
N PRO A 78 1.66 -30.68 -9.20
CA PRO A 78 2.02 -29.63 -10.15
C PRO A 78 0.78 -29.00 -10.80
N GLN A 79 -0.28 -29.76 -11.09
CA GLN A 79 -1.50 -29.20 -11.70
C GLN A 79 -2.20 -28.19 -10.77
N ILE A 80 -2.20 -28.45 -9.45
CA ILE A 80 -2.79 -27.54 -8.46
C ILE A 80 -1.90 -26.30 -8.30
N TYR A 81 -0.58 -26.50 -8.28
CA TYR A 81 0.39 -25.41 -8.23
C TYR A 81 0.22 -24.45 -9.41
N HIS A 82 0.28 -24.92 -10.65
CA HIS A 82 0.19 -24.05 -11.84
C HIS A 82 -1.16 -23.34 -11.99
N ARG A 83 -2.25 -23.90 -11.44
CA ARG A 83 -3.55 -23.22 -11.39
C ARG A 83 -3.60 -22.08 -10.38
N ALA A 84 -2.88 -22.23 -9.27
CA ALA A 84 -2.81 -21.19 -8.22
C ALA A 84 -1.70 -20.16 -8.49
N PHE A 85 -0.63 -20.58 -9.16
CA PHE A 85 0.54 -19.79 -9.54
C PHE A 85 0.75 -19.92 -11.05
N PRO A 86 -0.10 -19.30 -11.88
CA PRO A 86 0.06 -19.34 -13.32
C PRO A 86 1.38 -18.66 -13.72
N PRO A 87 2.13 -19.23 -14.67
CA PRO A 87 3.29 -18.54 -15.23
C PRO A 87 2.82 -17.24 -15.88
N VAL A 88 3.36 -16.12 -15.43
CA VAL A 88 3.11 -14.81 -16.05
C VAL A 88 4.24 -14.55 -17.03
N PRO A 89 3.95 -14.28 -18.32
CA PRO A 89 4.99 -13.89 -19.26
C PRO A 89 5.66 -12.63 -18.72
N THR A 90 6.95 -12.75 -18.40
CA THR A 90 7.78 -11.66 -17.93
C THR A 90 8.63 -11.22 -19.11
N LEU A 91 8.65 -9.92 -19.39
CA LEU A 91 9.53 -9.38 -20.42
C LEU A 91 10.98 -9.65 -20.01
N ASP A 92 11.70 -10.39 -20.84
CA ASP A 92 13.14 -10.55 -20.70
C ASP A 92 13.81 -9.44 -21.51
N ALA A 93 14.36 -8.45 -20.80
CA ALA A 93 14.98 -7.29 -21.43
C ALA A 93 16.27 -7.65 -22.16
N ASP A 94 16.99 -8.69 -21.72
CA ASP A 94 18.23 -9.13 -22.36
C ASP A 94 17.90 -9.86 -23.67
N GLU A 95 16.84 -10.66 -23.68
CA GLU A 95 16.38 -11.37 -24.88
C GLU A 95 15.93 -10.41 -26.00
N LEU A 96 15.38 -9.25 -25.67
CA LEU A 96 15.05 -8.22 -26.67
C LEU A 96 16.28 -7.78 -27.48
N TYR A 97 17.44 -7.68 -26.84
CA TYR A 97 18.69 -7.32 -27.54
C TYR A 97 19.21 -8.46 -28.40
N VAL A 98 19.02 -9.72 -28.00
CA VAL A 98 19.33 -10.89 -28.82
C VAL A 98 18.47 -10.86 -30.09
N LEU A 99 17.16 -10.66 -29.94
CA LEU A 99 16.22 -10.57 -31.06
C LEU A 99 16.53 -9.40 -32.02
N LEU A 100 17.04 -8.27 -31.50
CA LEU A 100 17.56 -7.18 -32.33
C LEU A 100 18.80 -7.61 -33.13
N GLN A 101 19.75 -8.31 -32.51
CA GLN A 101 20.97 -8.79 -33.18
C GLN A 101 20.69 -9.85 -34.24
N GLU A 102 19.68 -10.69 -34.00
CA GLU A 102 19.20 -11.70 -34.95
C GLU A 102 18.35 -11.09 -36.08
N GLY A 103 17.96 -9.81 -35.96
CA GLY A 103 17.17 -9.09 -36.95
C GLY A 103 15.66 -9.36 -36.87
N GLU A 104 15.19 -10.03 -35.82
CA GLU A 104 13.77 -10.28 -35.54
C GLU A 104 13.07 -9.04 -34.97
N LEU A 105 13.84 -8.12 -34.37
CA LEU A 105 13.40 -6.78 -33.99
C LEU A 105 14.24 -5.74 -34.71
N THR A 106 13.63 -4.59 -35.02
CA THR A 106 14.33 -3.43 -35.57
C THR A 106 14.71 -2.43 -34.48
N GLU A 107 15.60 -1.50 -34.80
CA GLU A 107 15.92 -0.38 -33.90
C GLU A 107 14.66 0.46 -33.59
N GLU A 108 13.76 0.65 -34.57
CA GLU A 108 12.48 1.35 -34.39
C GLU A 108 11.54 0.60 -33.44
N ASP A 109 11.55 -0.73 -33.42
CA ASP A 109 10.79 -1.54 -32.46
C ASP A 109 11.34 -1.36 -31.04
N MET A 110 12.67 -1.35 -30.91
CA MET A 110 13.35 -1.19 -29.61
C MET A 110 13.11 0.20 -29.02
N ASP A 111 13.09 1.25 -29.83
CA ASP A 111 12.78 2.62 -29.38
C ASP A 111 11.33 2.75 -28.86
N GLN A 112 10.39 1.98 -29.44
CA GLN A 112 9.01 1.95 -28.95
C GLN A 112 8.87 1.16 -27.64
N ILE A 113 9.66 0.09 -27.46
CA ILE A 113 9.64 -0.74 -26.25
C ILE A 113 10.33 -0.04 -25.08
N MET A 114 11.48 0.60 -25.32
CA MET A 114 12.34 1.20 -24.30
C MET A 114 11.93 2.65 -24.00
N VAL A 115 10.78 2.82 -23.33
CA VAL A 115 10.28 4.15 -22.97
C VAL A 115 11.07 4.73 -21.79
N GLN A 116 11.75 5.85 -22.00
CA GLN A 116 12.36 6.63 -20.93
C GLN A 116 11.27 7.28 -20.08
N LYS A 117 11.18 6.88 -18.80
CA LYS A 117 10.29 7.49 -17.82
C LYS A 117 11.09 8.36 -16.86
N GLU A 118 11.03 9.67 -17.06
CA GLU A 118 11.60 10.61 -16.10
C GLU A 118 10.74 10.68 -14.84
N THR A 119 11.37 10.49 -13.68
CA THR A 119 10.73 10.75 -12.38
C THR A 119 11.58 11.71 -11.57
N TRP A 120 10.96 12.81 -11.15
CA TRP A 120 11.63 13.84 -10.39
C TRP A 120 11.39 13.62 -8.90
N ALA A 121 12.47 13.52 -8.12
CA ALA A 121 12.41 13.42 -6.68
C ALA A 121 13.23 14.55 -6.04
N PHE A 122 12.56 15.42 -5.29
CA PHE A 122 13.25 16.44 -4.50
C PHE A 122 14.00 15.77 -3.33
N ARG A 123 15.33 15.85 -3.29
CA ARG A 123 16.12 15.42 -2.12
C ARG A 123 16.74 16.64 -1.43
N GLY A 124 16.79 16.61 -0.10
CA GLY A 124 17.56 17.58 0.67
C GLY A 124 19.02 17.16 0.65
N LEU A 125 19.92 18.06 0.26
CA LEU A 125 21.36 17.84 0.34
C LEU A 125 21.86 18.37 1.70
N THR A 126 22.61 17.55 2.43
CA THR A 126 23.35 17.95 3.63
C THR A 126 24.81 18.13 3.26
N THR A 127 25.43 19.20 3.73
CA THR A 127 26.89 19.43 3.68
C THR A 127 27.57 18.74 4.84
#